data_AF-A0A0F8NEA7-F1
#
_entry.id   AF-A0A0F8NEA7-F1
#
_cell.length_a   1.000
_cell.length_b   1.000
_cell.length_c   1.000
_cell.angle_alpha   90.00
_cell.angle_beta   90.00
_cell.angle_gamma   90.00
#
_symmetry.space_group_name_H-M   'P 1'
#
loop_
_entity.id
_entity.type
_entity.pdbx_description
1 polymer ?
#
loop_
_entity_poly.entity_id
_entity_poly.type
_entity_poly.pdbx_seq_one_letter_code
_entity_poly.pdbx_strand_id
1 'polypeptide(L)'
;MIKKPFTIQFPENPVSGFSWDIATSNGLQIMRDRFVPEDEEETGSGGYRVWDIQVTCQGSQKITGTYRRGNQIASCFEINIDAE
;
A
#
# COMPACT_ATOMS: atom_id res chain seq x y z
N MET A 1 -18.68 2.61 -17.62
CA MET A 1 -17.21 2.74 -17.61
C MET A 1 -16.69 1.90 -16.46
N ILE A 2 -15.91 0.85 -16.74
CA ILE A 2 -15.34 -0.02 -15.69
C ILE A 2 -14.12 0.70 -15.13
N LYS A 3 -14.20 1.06 -13.85
CA LYS A 3 -13.09 1.63 -13.10
C LYS A 3 -12.05 0.53 -12.91
N LYS A 4 -10.89 0.64 -13.57
CA LYS A 4 -9.89 -0.44 -13.55
C LYS A 4 -9.24 -0.51 -12.16
N PRO A 5 -9.24 -1.69 -11.50
CA PRO A 5 -8.46 -1.86 -10.29
C PRO A 5 -6.97 -1.80 -10.62
N PHE A 6 -6.17 -1.41 -9.63
CA PHE A 6 -4.71 -1.42 -9.72
C PHE A 6 -4.11 -1.91 -8.40
N THR A 7 -2.85 -2.31 -8.46
CA THR A 7 -2.10 -2.82 -7.31
C THR A 7 -0.91 -1.91 -7.07
N ILE A 8 -0.66 -1.57 -5.80
CA ILE A 8 0.58 -0.93 -5.36
C ILE A 8 1.32 -1.87 -4.42
N GLN A 9 2.65 -1.83 -4.48
CA GLN A 9 3.50 -2.64 -3.62
C GLN A 9 4.71 -1.84 -3.14
N PHE A 10 5.05 -1.99 -1.87
CA PHE A 10 6.18 -1.32 -1.25
C PHE A 10 7.04 -2.33 -0.50
N PRO A 11 8.39 -2.24 -0.57
CA PRO A 11 9.26 -3.09 0.22
C PRO A 11 8.97 -2.97 1.72
N GLU A 12 8.85 -4.11 2.40
CA GLU A 12 8.60 -4.23 3.84
C GLU A 12 9.47 -5.36 4.41
N ASN A 13 10.02 -5.16 5.60
CA ASN A 13 10.73 -6.21 6.33
C ASN A 13 10.07 -6.38 7.72
N PRO A 14 9.22 -7.40 7.91
CA PRO A 14 8.49 -7.62 9.16
C PRO A 14 9.39 -7.77 10.40
N VAL A 15 10.60 -8.34 10.24
CA VAL A 15 11.54 -8.57 11.35
C VAL A 15 12.09 -7.26 11.92
N SER A 16 12.12 -6.19 11.12
CA SER A 16 12.54 -4.86 11.59
C SER A 16 11.56 -4.22 12.59
N GLY A 17 10.32 -4.73 12.63
CA GLY A 17 9.21 -4.15 13.38
C GLY A 17 8.60 -2.91 12.73
N PHE A 18 9.06 -2.51 11.55
CA PHE A 18 8.41 -1.47 10.76
C PHE A 18 7.39 -2.07 9.81
N SER A 19 6.28 -1.37 9.63
CA SER A 19 5.24 -1.71 8.66
C SER A 19 4.73 -0.47 7.94
N TRP A 20 4.23 -0.68 6.73
CA TRP A 20 3.51 0.36 6.00
C TRP A 20 2.05 0.38 6.38
N ASP A 21 1.53 1.58 6.59
CA ASP A 21 0.09 1.88 6.58
C ASP A 21 -0.20 2.84 5.42
N ILE A 22 -1.39 2.72 4.80
CA ILE A 22 -1.85 3.67 3.78
C ILE A 22 -3.21 4.27 4.16
N ALA A 23 -3.45 5.48 3.67
CA ALA A 23 -4.75 6.13 3.65
C ALA A 23 -5.09 6.52 2.20
N THR A 24 -6.36 6.43 1.84
CA THR A 24 -6.86 6.74 0.50
C THR A 24 -7.93 7.84 0.55
N SER A 25 -8.06 8.60 -0.53
CA SER A 25 -9.22 9.48 -0.73
C SER A 25 -10.51 8.65 -0.92
N ASN A 26 -11.68 9.29 -0.75
CA ASN A 26 -12.99 8.63 -0.81
C ASN A 26 -13.30 7.93 -2.15
N GLY A 27 -12.60 8.28 -3.23
CA GLY A 27 -12.77 7.67 -4.55
C GLY A 27 -11.94 6.41 -4.80
N LEU A 28 -11.26 5.90 -3.78
CA LEU A 28 -10.46 4.68 -3.84
C LEU A 28 -10.87 3.77 -2.68
N GLN A 29 -11.02 2.47 -2.97
CA GLN A 29 -11.33 1.45 -1.99
C GLN A 29 -10.23 0.39 -1.97
N ILE A 30 -9.66 0.14 -0.78
CA ILE A 30 -8.73 -0.97 -0.57
C ILE A 30 -9.54 -2.27 -0.56
N MET A 31 -9.27 -3.15 -1.52
CA MET A 31 -9.92 -4.44 -1.66
C MET A 31 -9.16 -5.53 -0.91
N ARG A 32 -7.82 -5.45 -0.88
CA ARG A 32 -6.94 -6.36 -0.15
C ARG A 32 -5.73 -5.60 0.36
N ASP A 33 -5.24 -6.02 1.51
CA ASP A 33 -3.95 -5.64 2.10
C ASP A 33 -3.27 -6.93 2.58
N ARG A 34 -2.07 -7.19 2.08
CA ARG A 34 -1.28 -8.39 2.43
C ARG A 34 0.21 -8.10 2.42
N PHE A 35 0.95 -8.83 3.25
CA PHE A 35 2.39 -8.98 3.09
C PHE A 35 2.70 -10.20 2.23
N VAL A 36 3.62 -10.06 1.28
CA VAL A 36 4.11 -11.12 0.40
C VAL A 36 5.63 -11.22 0.63
N PRO A 37 6.14 -12.30 1.24
CA PRO A 37 7.58 -12.49 1.40
C PRO A 37 8.27 -12.65 0.04
N GLU A 38 9.52 -12.24 -0.07
CA GLU A 38 10.36 -12.49 -1.26
C GLU A 38 10.75 -13.98 -1.35
N ASP A 39 10.96 -14.63 -0.21
CA ASP A 39 11.20 -16.06 -0.09
C ASP A 39 10.19 -16.65 0.91
N GLU A 40 9.29 -17.51 0.43
CA GLU A 40 8.26 -18.16 1.26
C GLU A 40 8.83 -19.26 2.18
N GLU A 41 10.01 -19.80 1.87
CA GLU A 41 10.66 -20.86 2.65
C GLU A 41 11.53 -20.27 3.77
N GLU A 42 11.92 -19.00 3.68
CA GLU A 42 12.76 -18.31 4.68
C GLU A 42 11.91 -17.52 5.69
N THR A 43 11.86 -18.01 6.93
CA THR A 43 11.19 -17.29 8.02
C THR A 43 11.88 -15.96 8.30
N GLY A 44 11.14 -14.87 8.12
CA GLY A 44 11.65 -13.52 8.38
C GLY A 44 12.35 -12.88 7.18
N SER A 45 12.20 -13.46 5.99
CA SER A 45 12.60 -12.78 4.75
C SER A 45 11.95 -11.40 4.67
N GLY A 46 12.65 -10.46 4.02
CA GLY A 46 11.99 -9.27 3.50
C GLY A 46 10.91 -9.63 2.49
N GLY A 47 10.20 -8.62 2.01
CA GLY A 47 9.20 -8.80 0.97
C GLY A 47 8.51 -7.49 0.66
N TYR A 48 7.22 -7.59 0.34
CA TYR A 48 6.41 -6.47 -0.09
C TYR A 48 5.10 -6.42 0.68
N ARG A 49 4.72 -5.21 1.10
CA ARG A 49 3.34 -4.92 1.44
C ARG A 49 2.59 -4.56 0.17
N VAL A 50 1.46 -5.22 -0.08
CA VAL A 50 0.71 -5.16 -1.34
C VAL A 50 -0.74 -4.80 -1.07
N TRP A 51 -1.23 -3.78 -1.78
CA TRP A 51 -2.63 -3.36 -1.75
C TRP A 51 -3.27 -3.49 -3.12
N ASP A 52 -4.39 -4.18 -3.19
CA ASP A 52 -5.26 -4.18 -4.37
C ASP A 52 -6.34 -3.09 -4.17
N ILE A 53 -6.44 -2.16 -5.12
CA ILE A 53 -7.24 -0.94 -4.97
C ILE A 53 -8.24 -0.84 -6.11
N GLN A 54 -9.51 -0.64 -5.75
CA GLN A 54 -10.59 -0.38 -6.68
C GLN A 54 -10.85 1.12 -6.75
N VAL A 55 -10.86 1.68 -7.96
CA VAL A 55 -11.30 3.06 -8.18
C VAL A 55 -12.83 3.09 -8.10
N THR A 56 -13.38 3.97 -7.26
CA THR A 56 -14.83 4.08 -6.99
C THR A 56 -15.42 5.43 -7.39
N CYS A 57 -14.61 6.45 -7.64
CA CYS A 57 -15.00 7.79 -8.15
C CYS A 57 -14.02 8.27 -9.25
N GLN A 58 -14.52 9.12 -10.16
CA GLN A 58 -13.68 9.82 -11.14
C GLN A 58 -13.02 11.05 -10.50
N GLY A 59 -12.07 11.67 -11.20
CA GLY A 59 -11.33 12.84 -10.77
C GLY A 59 -10.06 12.50 -9.98
N SER A 60 -9.34 13.53 -9.54
CA SER A 60 -8.07 13.35 -8.83
C SER A 60 -8.26 12.70 -7.47
N GLN A 61 -7.61 11.55 -7.31
CA GLN A 61 -7.57 10.73 -6.11
C GLN A 61 -6.15 10.71 -5.54
N LYS A 62 -6.04 10.31 -4.28
CA LYS A 62 -4.77 10.33 -3.56
C LYS A 62 -4.60 9.12 -2.66
N ILE A 63 -3.37 8.62 -2.59
CA ILE A 63 -2.92 7.63 -1.61
C ILE A 63 -1.73 8.23 -0.86
N THR A 64 -1.76 8.17 0.46
CA THR A 64 -0.61 8.51 1.30
C THR A 64 -0.20 7.30 2.10
N GLY A 65 1.10 7.01 2.15
CA GLY A 65 1.65 5.92 2.95
C GLY A 65 2.63 6.40 4.01
N THR A 66 2.70 5.69 5.12
CA THR A 66 3.65 5.93 6.22
C THR A 66 4.28 4.62 6.66
N TYR A 67 5.61 4.56 6.60
CA TYR A 67 6.40 3.44 7.11
C TYR A 67 6.82 3.74 8.54
N ARG A 68 6.33 2.97 9.49
CA ARG A 68 6.51 3.29 10.92
C ARG A 68 6.65 2.06 11.80
N ARG A 69 7.26 2.29 12.96
CA ARG A 69 7.31 1.37 14.10
C ARG A 69 6.84 2.13 15.34
N GLY A 70 5.63 1.85 15.81
CA GLY A 70 4.98 2.66 16.85
C GLY A 70 4.83 4.11 16.39
N ASN A 71 5.48 5.04 17.10
CA ASN A 71 5.50 6.48 16.78
C ASN A 71 6.71 6.90 15.93
N GLN A 72 7.66 5.99 15.68
CA GLN A 72 8.83 6.28 14.85
C GLN A 72 8.45 6.16 13.38
N ILE A 73 8.49 7.29 12.65
CA ILE A 73 8.29 7.33 11.20
C ILE A 73 9.65 7.25 10.52
N ALA A 74 9.80 6.31 9.58
CA ALA A 74 11.01 6.13 8.79
C ALA A 74 10.87 6.68 7.36
N SER A 75 9.67 6.61 6.78
CA SER A 75 9.42 7.11 5.42
C SER A 75 7.94 7.42 5.21
N CYS A 76 7.65 8.30 4.26
CA CYS A 76 6.31 8.62 3.79
C CYS A 76 6.29 8.70 2.26
N PHE A 77 5.15 8.38 1.65
CA PHE A 77 4.92 8.62 0.23
C PHE A 77 3.55 9.23 -0.02
N GLU A 78 3.42 9.85 -1.20
CA GLU A 78 2.14 10.29 -1.76
C GLU A 78 2.07 9.87 -3.23
N ILE A 79 0.93 9.31 -3.65
CA ILE A 79 0.62 8.97 -5.04
C ILE A 79 -0.65 9.72 -5.42
N ASN A 80 -0.55 10.53 -6.47
CA ASN A 80 -1.70 11.21 -7.07
C ASN A 80 -2.16 10.40 -8.28
N ILE A 81 -3.48 10.18 -8.39
CA ILE A 81 -4.10 9.32 -9.39
C ILE A 81 -5.22 10.10 -10.05
N ASP A 82 -5.11 10.33 -11.36
CA ASP A 82 -6.21 10.89 -12.13
C ASP A 82 -7.10 9.76 -12.66
N ALA A 83 -8.28 9.60 -12.05
CA ALA A 83 -9.25 8.60 -12.45
C ALA A 83 -10.20 9.17 -13.52
N GLU A 84 -10.04 8.72 -14.76
CA GLU A 84 -10.95 9.03 -15.87
C GLU A 84 -12.29 8.28 -15.81
#